data_AF-A0A7X8ISV2-F1
#
_entry.id   AF-A0A7X8ISV2-F1
#
_cell.length_a   1.000
_cell.length_b   1.000
_cell.length_c   1.000
_cell.angle_alpha   90.00
_cell.angle_beta   90.00
_cell.angle_gamma   90.00
#
_symmetry.space_group_name_H-M   'P 1'
#
loop_
_entity.id
_entity.type
_entity.pdbx_description
1 polymer ?
#
loop_
_entity_poly.entity_id
_entity_poly.type
_entity_poly.pdbx_seq_one_letter_code
_entity_poly.pdbx_strand_id
1 'polypeptide(L)'
;MQFLQENPIIPLFLLVLIATALHNLFTISGAKKKAEKKAREAFGQIPKKREVKDYIRDYHQYVTEAEGATSAVDAITWQDLNMDDVFARINTCASSVGEEYLYHLLHELCFDKKELAQRDRLIYRMEENDTDRLRLQNALLSIGRKQGGLSFYLFHAATKRLKNAWTYTVRALLPFLGIPIAFVNPVYGGTFLIVAGLANVVTYYRRRLN
;
A
#
# COMPACT_ATOMS: atom_id res chain seq x y z
N MET A 1 0.23 7.61 -44.21
CA MET A 1 -1.05 8.31 -43.99
C MET A 1 -2.27 7.56 -44.55
N GLN A 2 -2.17 6.87 -45.70
CA GLN A 2 -3.28 6.07 -46.27
C GLN A 2 -3.81 4.93 -45.36
N PHE A 3 -2.94 4.23 -44.62
CA PHE A 3 -3.34 3.10 -43.76
C PHE A 3 -4.26 3.48 -42.57
N LEU A 4 -4.16 4.73 -42.08
CA LEU A 4 -5.04 5.26 -41.02
C LEU A 4 -6.40 5.73 -41.56
N GLN A 5 -6.48 6.04 -42.86
CA GLN A 5 -7.74 6.41 -43.53
C GLN A 5 -8.60 5.20 -43.88
N GLU A 6 -7.99 4.03 -44.18
CA GLU A 6 -8.74 2.80 -44.52
C GLU A 6 -9.37 2.10 -43.31
N ASN A 7 -8.88 2.37 -42.09
CA ASN A 7 -9.32 1.70 -40.87
C ASN A 7 -9.66 2.72 -39.76
N PRO A 8 -10.88 3.31 -39.76
CA PRO A 8 -11.27 4.35 -38.80
C PRO A 8 -11.30 3.88 -37.33
N ILE A 9 -11.21 2.57 -37.11
CA ILE A 9 -11.17 1.93 -35.79
C ILE A 9 -9.85 2.21 -35.06
N ILE A 10 -8.72 2.29 -35.78
CA ILE A 10 -7.39 2.50 -35.20
C ILE A 10 -7.25 3.87 -34.50
N PRO A 11 -7.59 5.02 -35.15
CA PRO A 11 -7.52 6.32 -34.48
C PRO A 11 -8.49 6.44 -33.31
N LEU A 12 -9.69 5.81 -33.41
CA LEU A 12 -10.65 5.77 -32.31
C LEU A 12 -10.09 5.02 -31.09
N PHE A 13 -9.44 3.87 -31.32
CA PHE A 13 -8.82 3.08 -30.25
C PHE A 13 -7.68 3.84 -29.56
N LEU A 14 -6.81 4.52 -30.33
CA LEU A 14 -5.74 5.35 -29.77
C LEU A 14 -6.30 6.52 -28.95
N LEU A 15 -7.38 7.15 -29.41
CA LEU A 15 -8.06 8.23 -28.69
C LEU A 15 -8.61 7.74 -27.34
N VAL A 16 -9.23 6.57 -27.29
CA VAL A 16 -9.70 5.96 -26.04
C VAL A 16 -8.54 5.66 -25.09
N LEU A 17 -7.44 5.07 -25.57
CA LEU A 17 -6.26 4.82 -24.74
C LEU A 17 -5.66 6.10 -24.16
N ILE A 18 -5.53 7.15 -24.97
CA ILE A 18 -5.04 8.46 -24.51
C ILE A 18 -6.00 9.05 -23.47
N ALA A 19 -7.31 9.01 -23.73
CA ALA A 19 -8.31 9.51 -22.79
C ALA A 19 -8.25 8.79 -21.43
N THR A 20 -8.12 7.45 -21.43
CA THR A 20 -7.98 6.68 -20.18
C THR A 20 -6.66 6.97 -19.45
N ALA A 21 -5.54 7.09 -20.17
CA ALA A 21 -4.25 7.45 -19.59
C ALA A 21 -4.30 8.84 -18.94
N LEU A 22 -4.88 9.83 -19.62
CA LEU A 22 -5.08 11.17 -19.08
C LEU A 22 -5.98 11.14 -17.84
N HIS A 23 -7.12 10.43 -17.89
CA HIS A 23 -8.02 10.28 -16.74
C HIS A 23 -7.29 9.69 -15.52
N ASN A 24 -6.45 8.68 -15.72
CA ASN A 24 -5.63 8.08 -14.65
C ASN A 24 -4.61 9.06 -14.08
N LEU A 25 -3.93 9.86 -14.92
CA LEU A 25 -2.98 10.87 -14.46
C LEU A 25 -3.66 11.98 -13.65
N PHE A 26 -4.82 12.46 -14.11
CA PHE A 26 -5.61 13.47 -13.40
C PHE A 26 -6.15 12.94 -12.06
N THR A 27 -6.65 11.71 -12.01
CA THR A 27 -7.17 11.10 -10.77
C THR A 27 -6.07 10.88 -9.73
N ILE A 28 -4.89 10.37 -10.14
CA ILE A 28 -3.74 10.20 -9.24
C ILE A 28 -3.27 11.56 -8.68
N SER A 29 -3.18 12.57 -9.53
CA SER A 29 -2.71 13.90 -9.12
C SER A 29 -3.72 14.59 -8.19
N GLY A 30 -5.01 14.46 -8.46
CA GLY A 30 -6.08 14.96 -7.59
C GLY A 30 -6.11 14.26 -6.23
N ALA A 31 -5.91 12.94 -6.20
CA ALA A 31 -5.86 12.15 -4.98
C ALA A 31 -4.70 12.59 -4.06
N LYS A 32 -3.51 12.84 -4.63
CA LYS A 32 -2.35 13.34 -3.88
C LYS A 32 -2.63 14.71 -3.24
N LYS A 33 -3.14 15.67 -4.00
CA LYS A 33 -3.50 17.01 -3.48
C LYS A 33 -4.55 16.92 -2.36
N LYS A 34 -5.54 16.05 -2.52
CA LYS A 34 -6.58 15.83 -1.50
C LYS A 34 -6.00 15.21 -0.21
N ALA A 35 -5.09 14.25 -0.35
CA ALA A 35 -4.42 13.61 0.78
C ALA A 35 -3.54 14.60 1.55
N GLU A 36 -2.77 15.44 0.86
CA GLU A 36 -1.96 16.49 1.46
C GLU A 36 -2.82 17.52 2.20
N LYS A 37 -3.89 18.01 1.57
CA LYS A 37 -4.84 18.94 2.22
C LYS A 37 -5.40 18.33 3.51
N LYS A 38 -5.83 17.07 3.45
CA LYS A 38 -6.35 16.36 4.62
C LYS A 38 -5.29 16.19 5.71
N ALA A 39 -4.03 15.88 5.35
CA ALA A 39 -2.93 15.76 6.30
C ALA A 39 -2.64 17.09 7.01
N ARG A 40 -2.68 18.20 6.26
CA ARG A 40 -2.54 19.55 6.81
C ARG A 40 -3.66 19.90 7.78
N GLU A 41 -4.91 19.68 7.39
CA GLU A 41 -6.10 19.98 8.20
C GLU A 41 -6.24 19.09 9.44
N ALA A 42 -5.71 17.86 9.39
CA ALA A 42 -5.77 16.92 10.50
C ALA A 42 -4.74 17.21 11.60
N PHE A 43 -3.71 18.01 11.34
CA PHE A 43 -2.68 18.31 12.33
C PHE A 43 -3.28 19.11 13.50
N GLY A 44 -2.96 18.72 14.74
CA GLY A 44 -3.52 19.31 15.96
C GLY A 44 -4.99 18.95 16.24
N GLN A 45 -5.67 18.23 15.34
CA GLN A 45 -7.06 17.82 15.53
C GLN A 45 -7.14 16.46 16.22
N ILE A 46 -8.26 16.21 16.90
CA ILE A 46 -8.56 14.89 17.47
C ILE A 46 -8.72 13.88 16.32
N PRO A 47 -7.88 12.82 16.26
CA PRO A 47 -8.02 11.81 15.23
C PRO A 47 -9.36 11.11 15.36
N LYS A 48 -10.01 10.82 14.22
CA LYS A 48 -11.20 9.97 14.22
C LYS A 48 -10.83 8.59 14.77
N LYS A 49 -11.65 8.07 15.71
CA LYS A 49 -11.50 6.71 16.24
C LYS A 49 -11.47 5.75 15.05
N ARG A 50 -10.43 4.93 15.00
CA ARG A 50 -10.25 3.88 14.00
C ARG A 50 -10.32 2.54 14.68
N GLU A 51 -10.87 1.58 13.96
CA GLU A 51 -10.79 0.19 14.33
C GLU A 51 -9.32 -0.25 14.35
N VAL A 52 -8.89 -0.84 15.46
CA VAL A 52 -7.59 -1.47 15.59
C VAL A 52 -7.68 -2.80 14.86
N LYS A 53 -6.87 -2.97 13.82
CA LYS A 53 -6.86 -4.19 13.01
C LYS A 53 -5.95 -5.23 13.63
N ASP A 54 -6.29 -6.50 13.45
CA ASP A 54 -5.55 -7.62 14.03
C ASP A 54 -4.06 -7.60 13.69
N TYR A 55 -3.70 -7.28 12.43
CA TYR A 55 -2.32 -7.27 11.96
C TYR A 55 -1.39 -6.30 12.72
N ILE A 56 -1.95 -5.33 13.44
CA ILE A 56 -1.16 -4.29 14.14
C ILE A 56 -0.24 -4.92 15.19
N ARG A 57 -0.63 -6.08 15.73
CA ARG A 57 0.11 -6.80 16.77
C ARG A 57 1.26 -7.64 16.20
N ASP A 58 1.16 -8.03 14.93
CA ASP A 58 2.05 -9.01 14.28
C ASP A 58 3.53 -8.64 14.42
N TYR A 59 3.88 -7.39 14.13
CA TYR A 59 5.28 -6.95 14.21
C TYR A 59 5.88 -7.13 15.59
N HIS A 60 5.14 -6.70 16.62
CA HIS A 60 5.61 -6.84 18.00
C HIS A 60 5.78 -8.31 18.34
N GLN A 61 4.80 -9.16 18.03
CA GLN A 61 4.87 -10.59 18.32
C GLN A 61 6.11 -11.22 17.66
N TYR A 62 6.35 -10.93 16.38
CA TYR A 62 7.50 -11.49 15.66
C TYR A 62 8.85 -11.04 16.20
N VAL A 63 8.99 -9.78 16.62
CA VAL A 63 10.24 -9.27 17.22
C VAL A 63 10.48 -9.95 18.57
N THR A 64 9.47 -9.99 19.43
CA THR A 64 9.57 -10.59 20.77
C THR A 64 9.89 -12.09 20.70
N GLU A 65 9.27 -12.82 19.77
CA GLU A 65 9.58 -14.24 19.51
C GLU A 65 11.01 -14.43 19.00
N ALA A 66 11.48 -13.58 18.09
CA ALA A 66 12.81 -13.69 17.50
C ALA A 66 13.93 -13.34 18.51
N GLU A 67 13.68 -12.38 19.40
CA GLU A 67 14.66 -11.90 20.38
C GLU A 67 14.60 -12.67 21.71
N GLY A 68 13.52 -13.43 21.96
CA GLY A 68 13.27 -14.08 23.24
C GLY A 68 13.12 -13.08 24.39
N ALA A 69 12.79 -11.83 24.08
CA ALA A 69 12.68 -10.75 25.04
C ALA A 69 11.31 -10.75 25.73
N THR A 70 11.24 -10.15 26.92
CA THR A 70 9.97 -9.82 27.57
C THR A 70 9.72 -8.34 27.44
N SER A 71 8.52 -7.95 27.00
CA SER A 71 8.18 -6.54 26.84
C SER A 71 8.02 -5.82 28.16
N ALA A 72 8.35 -4.53 28.16
CA ALA A 72 8.21 -3.67 29.33
C ALA A 72 6.74 -3.53 29.77
N VAL A 73 5.81 -3.59 28.82
CA VAL A 73 4.36 -3.67 29.07
C VAL A 73 3.86 -5.01 28.57
N ASP A 74 3.47 -5.89 29.49
CA ASP A 74 2.90 -7.19 29.16
C ASP A 74 1.40 -7.08 28.82
N ALA A 75 0.80 -8.19 28.35
CA ALA A 75 -0.59 -8.24 27.91
C ALA A 75 -1.62 -7.95 29.04
N ILE A 76 -1.32 -8.33 30.29
CA ILE A 76 -2.19 -8.03 31.44
C ILE A 76 -2.15 -6.52 31.71
N THR A 77 -0.94 -5.95 31.80
CA THR A 77 -0.76 -4.51 31.99
C THR A 77 -1.39 -3.70 30.86
N TRP A 78 -1.26 -4.16 29.61
CA TRP A 78 -1.90 -3.53 28.44
C TRP A 78 -3.43 -3.49 28.57
N GLN A 79 -4.02 -4.61 29.02
CA GLN A 79 -5.45 -4.73 29.23
C GLN A 79 -5.94 -3.86 30.39
N ASP A 80 -5.25 -3.89 31.53
CA ASP A 80 -5.60 -3.12 32.74
C ASP A 80 -5.62 -1.61 32.47
N LEU A 81 -4.72 -1.13 31.61
CA LEU A 81 -4.60 0.27 31.22
C LEU A 81 -5.49 0.66 30.01
N ASN A 82 -6.27 -0.27 29.46
CA ASN A 82 -7.08 -0.06 28.24
C ASN A 82 -6.25 0.53 27.08
N MET A 83 -5.05 0.01 26.86
CA MET A 83 -4.09 0.59 25.92
C MET A 83 -4.52 0.51 24.45
N ASP A 84 -5.47 -0.35 24.09
CA ASP A 84 -6.08 -0.36 22.76
C ASP A 84 -6.79 0.97 22.44
N ASP A 85 -7.47 1.58 23.43
CA ASP A 85 -8.11 2.89 23.28
C ASP A 85 -7.08 4.03 23.23
N VAL A 86 -6.01 3.93 24.04
CA VAL A 86 -4.90 4.88 24.01
C VAL A 86 -4.22 4.86 22.63
N PHE A 87 -3.88 3.66 22.14
CA PHE A 87 -3.33 3.46 20.81
C PHE A 87 -4.25 4.05 19.74
N ALA A 88 -5.54 3.70 19.76
CA ALA A 88 -6.52 4.21 18.79
C ALA A 88 -6.63 5.74 18.81
N ARG A 89 -6.44 6.36 19.99
CA ARG A 89 -6.51 7.81 20.19
C ARG A 89 -5.29 8.56 19.66
N ILE A 90 -4.08 8.00 19.82
CA ILE A 90 -2.82 8.65 19.43
C ILE A 90 -2.36 8.26 18.01
N ASN A 91 -2.85 7.14 17.48
CA ASN A 91 -2.44 6.64 16.17
C ASN A 91 -2.85 7.59 15.03
N THR A 92 -1.87 8.38 14.58
CA THR A 92 -1.94 9.26 13.41
C THR A 92 -1.09 8.74 12.25
N CYS A 93 -0.55 7.52 12.35
CA CYS A 93 0.38 6.94 11.39
C CYS A 93 -0.20 6.87 9.97
N ALA A 94 0.57 7.29 8.97
CA ALA A 94 0.12 7.30 7.58
C ALA A 94 0.19 5.93 6.88
N SER A 95 0.94 4.98 7.43
CA SER A 95 1.19 3.65 6.85
C SER A 95 0.95 2.53 7.85
N SER A 96 0.67 1.31 7.35
CA SER A 96 0.49 0.12 8.20
C SER A 96 1.75 -0.19 9.01
N VAL A 97 2.93 0.03 8.42
CA VAL A 97 4.23 -0.12 9.10
C VAL A 97 4.34 0.80 10.31
N GLY A 98 3.89 2.05 10.16
CA GLY A 98 3.88 2.99 11.28
C GLY A 98 2.91 2.58 12.38
N GLU A 99 1.76 1.99 12.02
CA GLU A 99 0.80 1.47 13.00
C GLU A 99 1.37 0.30 13.80
N GLU A 100 1.97 -0.68 13.12
CA GLU A 100 2.65 -1.83 13.72
C GLU A 100 3.82 -1.39 14.61
N TYR A 101 4.64 -0.45 14.15
CA TYR A 101 5.77 0.06 14.92
C TYR A 101 5.34 0.91 16.12
N LEU A 102 4.30 1.73 15.99
CA LEU A 102 3.74 2.47 17.12
C LEU A 102 3.21 1.52 18.20
N TYR A 103 2.53 0.45 17.80
CA TYR A 103 2.04 -0.57 18.72
C TYR A 103 3.20 -1.23 19.50
N HIS A 104 4.26 -1.63 18.79
CA HIS A 104 5.48 -2.14 19.40
C HIS A 104 6.15 -1.13 20.34
N LEU A 105 6.26 0.13 19.94
CA LEU A 105 6.86 1.20 20.75
C LEU A 105 6.12 1.47 22.06
N LEU A 106 4.81 1.20 22.12
CA LEU A 106 4.04 1.30 23.36
C LEU A 106 4.26 0.10 24.30
N HIS A 107 4.73 -1.03 23.77
CA HIS A 107 5.10 -2.20 24.59
C HIS A 107 6.57 -2.16 25.03
N GLU A 108 7.45 -1.62 24.18
CA GLU A 108 8.87 -1.45 24.43
C GLU A 108 9.19 0.00 24.84
N LEU A 109 9.06 0.26 26.14
CA LEU A 109 9.33 1.58 26.71
C LEU A 109 10.83 1.90 26.67
N CYS A 110 11.17 3.05 26.08
CA CYS A 110 12.54 3.56 26.06
C CYS A 110 12.81 4.41 27.31
N PHE A 111 13.84 4.03 28.08
CA PHE A 111 14.29 4.77 29.27
C PHE A 111 15.62 5.52 29.07
N ASP A 112 16.27 5.36 27.91
CA ASP A 112 17.49 6.12 27.60
C ASP A 112 17.17 7.59 27.32
N LYS A 113 17.71 8.47 28.15
CA LYS A 113 17.55 9.93 28.03
C LYS A 113 18.05 10.46 26.69
N LYS A 114 19.12 9.88 26.11
CA LYS A 114 19.65 10.36 24.83
C LYS A 114 18.69 10.07 23.68
N GLU A 115 18.13 8.87 23.65
CA GLU A 115 17.14 8.49 22.65
C GLU A 115 15.86 9.31 22.79
N LEU A 116 15.35 9.50 24.02
CA LEU A 116 14.18 10.35 24.27
C LEU A 116 14.41 11.79 23.80
N ALA A 117 15.56 12.39 24.12
CA ALA A 117 15.91 13.73 23.66
C ALA A 117 15.98 13.83 22.11
N GLN A 118 16.42 12.75 21.44
CA GLN A 118 16.38 12.69 19.97
C GLN A 118 14.96 12.62 19.44
N ARG A 119 14.06 11.85 20.08
CA ARG A 119 12.64 11.79 19.71
C ARG A 119 11.98 13.16 19.87
N ASP A 120 12.21 13.83 21.01
CA ASP A 120 11.70 15.18 21.27
C ASP A 120 12.16 16.17 20.21
N ARG A 121 13.45 16.16 19.85
CA ARG A 121 13.97 17.02 18.78
C ARG A 121 13.23 16.80 17.45
N LEU A 122 12.92 15.55 17.10
CA LEU A 122 12.17 15.25 15.89
C LEU A 122 10.71 15.73 16.00
N ILE A 123 10.07 15.54 17.15
CA ILE A 123 8.70 16.00 17.43
C ILE A 123 8.62 17.53 17.29
N TYR A 124 9.48 18.28 17.97
CA TYR A 124 9.50 19.74 17.90
C TYR A 124 9.75 20.23 16.46
N ARG A 125 10.66 19.60 15.72
CA ARG A 125 10.87 19.95 14.30
C ARG A 125 9.61 19.73 13.45
N MET A 126 8.86 18.65 13.69
CA MET A 126 7.61 18.39 12.97
C MET A 126 6.50 19.35 13.41
N GLU A 127 6.52 19.83 14.65
CA GLU A 127 5.57 20.82 15.17
C GLU A 127 5.82 22.22 14.59
N GLU A 128 7.07 22.70 14.61
CA GLU A 128 7.45 24.03 14.16
C GLU A 128 7.47 24.18 12.63
N ASN A 129 7.83 23.12 11.89
CA ASN A 129 8.00 23.17 10.44
C ASN A 129 6.94 22.36 9.69
N ASP A 130 5.84 23.03 9.35
CA ASP A 130 4.76 22.52 8.52
C ASP A 130 5.22 21.92 7.18
N THR A 131 6.25 22.50 6.56
CA THR A 131 6.72 22.07 5.24
C THR A 131 7.44 20.73 5.33
N ASP A 132 8.34 20.58 6.29
CA ASP A 132 9.04 19.31 6.54
C ASP A 132 8.06 18.21 6.97
N ARG A 133 7.12 18.55 7.88
CA ARG A 133 6.06 17.64 8.31
C ARG A 133 5.24 17.12 7.14
N LEU A 134 4.76 18.00 6.27
CA LEU A 134 3.91 17.60 5.14
C LEU A 134 4.69 16.81 4.08
N ARG A 135 5.96 17.14 3.83
CA ARG A 135 6.82 16.35 2.94
C ARG A 135 6.96 14.91 3.45
N LEU A 136 7.24 14.74 4.74
CA LEU A 136 7.34 13.42 5.37
C LEU A 136 6.00 12.68 5.33
N GLN A 137 4.91 13.32 5.75
CA GLN A 137 3.58 12.72 5.74
C GLN A 137 3.16 12.30 4.33
N ASN A 138 3.42 13.12 3.31
CA ASN A 138 3.13 12.78 1.91
C ASN A 138 3.96 11.58 1.42
N ALA A 139 5.23 11.49 1.80
CA ALA A 139 6.05 10.33 1.50
C ALA A 139 5.49 9.06 2.16
N LEU A 140 5.11 9.14 3.44
CA LEU A 140 4.53 7.99 4.16
C LEU A 140 3.13 7.60 3.66
N LEU A 141 2.31 8.58 3.26
CA LEU A 141 1.01 8.34 2.62
C LEU A 141 1.15 7.61 1.28
N SER A 142 2.27 7.79 0.57
CA SER A 142 2.53 7.08 -0.69
C SER A 142 2.82 5.59 -0.49
N ILE A 143 3.38 5.20 0.66
CA ILE A 143 3.50 3.80 1.10
C ILE A 143 2.10 3.24 1.38
N GLY A 144 1.28 4.05 2.05
CA GLY A 144 -0.11 3.77 2.32
C GLY A 144 -0.32 2.65 3.33
N ARG A 145 -1.58 2.21 3.45
CA ARG A 145 -2.00 1.14 4.35
C ARG A 145 -2.44 -0.06 3.54
N LYS A 146 -1.75 -1.18 3.71
CA LYS A 146 -2.10 -2.45 3.02
C LYS A 146 -2.85 -3.33 4.00
N GLN A 147 -3.79 -4.13 3.49
CA GLN A 147 -4.43 -5.17 4.31
C GLN A 147 -3.39 -6.25 4.65
N GLY A 148 -3.22 -6.54 5.95
CA GLY A 148 -2.44 -7.68 6.46
C GLY A 148 -1.02 -7.38 6.96
N GLY A 149 -0.70 -6.13 7.34
CA GLY A 149 0.61 -5.77 7.90
C GLY A 149 1.77 -5.89 6.89
N LEU A 150 2.87 -5.18 7.13
CA LEU A 150 4.11 -5.45 6.37
C LEU A 150 4.98 -6.48 7.09
N SER A 151 4.89 -6.53 8.42
CA SER A 151 5.72 -7.40 9.25
C SER A 151 5.64 -8.87 8.86
N PHE A 152 4.45 -9.37 8.51
CA PHE A 152 4.29 -10.73 7.99
C PHE A 152 5.24 -11.02 6.82
N TYR A 153 5.39 -10.09 5.88
CA TYR A 153 6.28 -10.26 4.72
C TYR A 153 7.77 -10.20 5.09
N LEU A 154 8.12 -9.46 6.14
CA LEU A 154 9.50 -9.35 6.63
C LEU A 154 9.93 -10.64 7.34
N PHE A 155 9.08 -11.19 8.20
CA PHE A 155 9.40 -12.37 9.01
C PHE A 155 9.07 -13.70 8.32
N HIS A 156 8.10 -13.71 7.39
CA HIS A 156 7.68 -14.91 6.65
C HIS A 156 7.99 -14.83 5.15
N ALA A 157 9.10 -14.19 4.76
CA ALA A 157 9.46 -14.03 3.35
C ALA A 157 9.46 -15.34 2.54
N ALA A 158 9.77 -16.47 3.19
CA ALA A 158 9.81 -17.79 2.57
C ALA A 158 8.41 -18.39 2.25
N THR A 159 7.35 -18.00 2.97
CA THR A 159 6.02 -18.63 2.84
C THR A 159 5.27 -18.22 1.57
N LYS A 160 5.67 -17.14 0.91
CA LYS A 160 5.05 -16.62 -0.33
C LYS A 160 5.81 -16.93 -1.62
N ARG A 161 6.69 -17.94 -1.68
CA ARG A 161 7.23 -18.36 -2.99
C ARG A 161 6.09 -18.90 -3.86
N LEU A 162 5.80 -18.24 -4.98
CA LEU A 162 4.79 -18.70 -5.92
C LEU A 162 5.21 -20.07 -6.49
N LYS A 163 4.46 -21.10 -6.12
CA LYS A 163 4.62 -22.43 -6.71
C LYS A 163 4.39 -22.30 -8.23
N ASN A 164 5.33 -22.81 -9.03
CA ASN A 164 5.31 -22.75 -10.49
C ASN A 164 5.27 -21.31 -11.06
N ALA A 165 6.21 -20.46 -10.65
CA ALA A 165 6.35 -19.08 -11.17
C ALA A 165 6.32 -18.96 -12.70
N TRP A 166 6.85 -19.96 -13.42
CA TRP A 166 6.84 -20.02 -14.88
C TRP A 166 5.42 -19.91 -15.49
N THR A 167 4.40 -20.47 -14.82
CA THR A 167 3.02 -20.43 -15.30
C THR A 167 2.46 -19.01 -15.34
N TYR A 168 2.93 -18.14 -14.44
CA TYR A 168 2.55 -16.74 -14.42
C TYR A 168 3.24 -15.97 -15.54
N THR A 169 4.51 -16.25 -15.80
CA THR A 169 5.24 -15.65 -16.92
C THR A 169 4.60 -15.99 -18.26
N VAL A 170 4.25 -17.26 -18.48
CA VAL A 170 3.56 -17.69 -19.72
C VAL A 170 2.22 -17.00 -19.88
N ARG A 171 1.42 -16.92 -18.80
CA ARG A 171 0.11 -16.25 -18.82
C ARG A 171 0.21 -14.74 -19.01
N ALA A 172 1.25 -14.11 -18.49
CA ALA A 172 1.53 -12.69 -18.70
C ALA A 172 1.96 -12.40 -20.14
N LEU A 173 2.71 -13.32 -20.76
CA LEU A 173 3.17 -13.19 -22.15
C LEU A 173 2.07 -13.53 -23.18
N LEU A 174 1.08 -14.34 -22.80
CA LEU A 174 0.03 -14.83 -23.69
C LEU A 174 -0.66 -13.73 -24.51
N PRO A 175 -1.11 -12.58 -23.93
CA PRO A 175 -1.74 -11.52 -24.71
C PRO A 175 -0.82 -10.90 -25.76
N PHE A 176 0.50 -10.84 -25.51
CA PHE A 176 1.44 -10.24 -26.46
C PHE A 176 1.53 -11.01 -27.78
N LEU A 177 1.16 -12.29 -27.80
CA LEU A 177 1.04 -13.07 -29.04
C LEU A 177 -0.13 -12.60 -29.93
N GLY A 178 -1.12 -11.89 -29.38
CA GLY A 178 -2.21 -11.30 -30.14
C GLY A 178 -1.79 -10.09 -30.99
N ILE A 179 -0.69 -9.43 -30.63
CA ILE A 179 -0.15 -8.27 -31.35
C ILE A 179 0.26 -8.61 -32.79
N PRO A 180 1.13 -9.62 -33.04
CA PRO A 180 1.48 -10.00 -34.41
C PRO A 180 0.27 -10.53 -35.21
N ILE A 181 -0.68 -11.21 -34.55
CA ILE A 181 -1.91 -11.69 -35.19
C ILE A 181 -2.78 -10.52 -35.66
N ALA A 182 -2.82 -9.43 -34.88
CA ALA A 182 -3.57 -8.23 -35.23
C ALA A 182 -3.03 -7.51 -36.49
N PHE A 183 -1.72 -7.64 -36.79
CA PHE A 183 -1.13 -7.12 -38.03
C PHE A 183 -1.55 -7.90 -39.26
N VAL A 184 -1.86 -9.20 -39.13
CA VAL A 184 -2.33 -10.04 -40.23
C VAL A 184 -3.85 -9.97 -40.38
N ASN A 185 -4.57 -10.03 -39.26
CA ASN A 185 -6.02 -9.88 -39.22
C ASN A 185 -6.45 -9.16 -37.92
N PRO A 186 -6.91 -7.89 -38.03
CA PRO A 186 -7.27 -7.09 -36.86
C PRO A 186 -8.37 -7.70 -35.99
N VAL A 187 -9.33 -8.41 -36.60
CA VAL A 187 -10.46 -9.03 -35.88
C VAL A 187 -9.95 -10.18 -35.01
N TYR A 188 -9.22 -11.13 -35.59
CA TYR A 188 -8.71 -12.28 -34.83
C TYR A 188 -7.70 -11.88 -33.75
N GLY A 189 -6.80 -10.93 -34.06
CA GLY A 189 -5.83 -10.43 -33.07
C GLY A 189 -6.51 -9.71 -31.90
N GLY A 190 -7.50 -8.86 -32.21
CA GLY A 190 -8.30 -8.17 -31.20
C GLY A 190 -9.10 -9.12 -30.31
N THR A 191 -9.80 -10.10 -30.91
CA THR A 191 -10.54 -11.12 -30.14
C THR A 191 -9.62 -11.93 -29.24
N PHE A 192 -8.43 -12.31 -29.72
CA PHE A 192 -7.46 -13.06 -28.93
C PHE A 192 -6.94 -12.26 -27.72
N LEU A 193 -6.63 -10.98 -27.90
CA LEU A 193 -6.21 -10.09 -26.80
C LEU A 193 -7.27 -9.99 -25.70
N ILE A 194 -8.54 -9.82 -26.10
CA ILE A 194 -9.66 -9.71 -25.17
C ILE A 194 -9.84 -11.01 -24.40
N VAL A 195 -9.87 -12.16 -25.09
CA VAL A 195 -10.06 -13.48 -24.46
C VAL A 195 -8.90 -13.80 -23.51
N ALA A 196 -7.65 -13.56 -23.91
CA ALA A 196 -6.47 -13.78 -23.07
C ALA A 196 -6.46 -12.86 -21.85
N GLY A 197 -6.87 -11.59 -22.01
CA GLY A 197 -7.03 -10.64 -20.92
C GLY A 197 -8.09 -11.08 -19.91
N LEU A 198 -9.29 -11.46 -20.39
CA LEU A 198 -10.38 -11.95 -19.54
C LEU A 198 -9.99 -13.22 -18.78
N ALA A 199 -9.31 -14.17 -19.44
CA ALA A 199 -8.82 -15.39 -18.79
C ALA A 199 -7.83 -15.07 -17.64
N ASN A 200 -6.95 -14.07 -17.83
CA ASN A 200 -6.05 -13.59 -16.78
C ASN A 200 -6.81 -12.96 -15.60
N VAL A 201 -7.80 -12.11 -15.89
CA VAL A 201 -8.64 -11.46 -14.86
C VAL A 201 -9.40 -12.53 -14.05
N VAL A 202 -10.07 -13.47 -14.71
CA VAL A 202 -10.82 -14.54 -14.03
C VAL A 202 -9.91 -15.38 -13.14
N THR A 203 -8.72 -15.73 -13.64
CA THR A 203 -7.76 -16.53 -12.88
C THR A 203 -7.23 -15.78 -11.66
N TYR A 204 -6.97 -14.47 -11.80
CA TYR A 204 -6.58 -13.62 -10.68
C TYR A 204 -7.65 -13.57 -9.60
N TYR A 205 -8.91 -13.32 -9.97
CA TYR A 205 -10.02 -13.25 -9.00
C TYR A 205 -10.27 -14.59 -8.30
N ARG A 206 -10.21 -15.71 -9.03
CA ARG A 206 -10.32 -17.05 -8.41
C ARG A 206 -9.23 -17.32 -7.38
N ARG A 207 -8.01 -16.83 -7.59
CA ARG A 207 -6.90 -17.00 -6.64
C ARG A 207 -6.87 -15.96 -5.53
N ARG A 208 -7.63 -14.86 -5.65
CA ARG A 208 -7.77 -13.85 -4.60
C ARG A 208 -8.89 -14.22 -3.61
N LEU A 209 -9.89 -14.98 -4.07
CA LEU A 209 -11.03 -15.44 -3.26
C LEU A 209 -10.77 -16.77 -2.55
N ASN A 210 -9.80 -17.56 -3.02
CA ASN A 210 -9.28 -18.75 -2.35
C ASN A 210 -8.03 -18.41 -1.56
#